data_AF-A0A1G9RGV8-F1
#
_entry.id   AF-A0A1G9RGV8-F1
#
_cell.length_a   1.000
_cell.length_b   1.000
_cell.length_c   1.000
_cell.angle_alpha   90.00
_cell.angle_beta   90.00
_cell.angle_gamma   90.00
#
_symmetry.space_group_name_H-M   'P 1'
#
loop_
_entity.id
_entity.type
_entity.pdbx_description
1 polymer ?
#
loop_
_entity_poly.entity_id
_entity_poly.type
_entity_poly.pdbx_seq_one_letter_code
_entity_poly.pdbx_strand_id
1 'polypeptide(L)'
;MMIEALFRVWDKICPDRPVPRRRCLGCGQCCEHFGGYLHASQADLERWKCLGRQDLLDLVNPSGWIWVDPRENRRGARCPFLKRIDEETAHCAIHDIKPDMCRDYPGLDHGRHCIRGIYIPREHSTIH
;
A
#
# COMPACT_ATOMS: atom_id res chain seq x y z
N MET A 1 -13.25 8.97 -32.62
CA MET A 1 -14.41 8.16 -33.07
C MET A 1 -14.06 6.73 -33.49
N MET A 2 -12.93 6.45 -34.17
CA MET A 2 -12.58 5.06 -34.55
C MET A 2 -12.11 4.16 -33.39
N ILE A 3 -11.42 4.71 -32.38
CA ILE A 3 -10.86 3.92 -31.27
C ILE A 3 -11.97 3.42 -30.32
N GLU A 4 -12.99 4.24 -30.03
CA GLU A 4 -14.11 3.82 -29.17
C GLU A 4 -15.01 2.77 -29.83
N ALA A 5 -15.18 2.83 -31.16
CA ALA A 5 -15.91 1.82 -31.91
C ALA A 5 -15.17 0.47 -31.89
N LEU A 6 -13.83 0.48 -31.97
CA LEU A 6 -13.00 -0.73 -31.87
C LEU A 6 -13.08 -1.37 -30.48
N PHE A 7 -13.03 -0.58 -29.39
CA PHE A 7 -13.21 -1.10 -28.03
C PHE A 7 -14.59 -1.74 -27.83
N ARG A 8 -15.66 -1.10 -28.31
CA ARG A 8 -17.04 -1.63 -28.21
C ARG A 8 -17.26 -2.90 -29.03
N VAL A 9 -16.57 -3.05 -30.14
CA VAL A 9 -16.60 -4.28 -30.95
C VAL A 9 -15.78 -5.38 -30.27
N TRP A 10 -14.62 -5.04 -29.71
CA TRP A 10 -13.75 -5.98 -29.00
C TRP A 10 -14.40 -6.58 -27.75
N ASP A 11 -15.13 -5.77 -26.98
CA ASP A 11 -15.89 -6.22 -25.81
C ASP A 11 -17.04 -7.17 -26.18
N LYS A 12 -17.62 -7.05 -27.38
CA LYS A 12 -18.64 -7.98 -27.89
C LYS A 12 -18.06 -9.29 -28.41
N ILE A 13 -16.81 -9.29 -28.86
CA ILE A 13 -16.13 -10.47 -29.43
C ILE A 13 -15.63 -11.41 -28.32
N CYS A 14 -15.28 -10.89 -27.15
CA CYS A 14 -14.76 -11.68 -26.02
C CYS A 14 -15.57 -11.44 -24.73
N PRO A 15 -16.83 -11.91 -24.65
CA PRO A 15 -17.71 -11.69 -23.49
C PRO A 15 -17.19 -12.33 -22.20
N ASP A 16 -16.38 -13.39 -22.29
CA ASP A 16 -15.83 -14.13 -21.15
C ASP A 16 -14.44 -13.63 -20.70
N ARG A 17 -13.98 -12.49 -21.23
CA ARG A 17 -12.69 -11.94 -20.80
C ARG A 17 -12.76 -11.61 -19.30
N PRO A 18 -11.84 -12.12 -18.47
CA PRO A 18 -11.79 -11.74 -17.08
C PRO A 18 -11.54 -10.23 -16.96
N VAL A 19 -12.43 -9.53 -16.24
CA VAL A 19 -12.27 -8.12 -15.94
C VAL A 19 -10.99 -7.96 -15.13
N PRO A 20 -10.04 -7.10 -15.55
CA PRO A 20 -8.81 -6.88 -14.80
C PRO A 20 -9.19 -6.45 -13.38
N ARG A 21 -8.62 -7.10 -12.36
CA ARG A 21 -8.80 -6.64 -10.98
C ARG A 21 -8.27 -5.22 -10.89
N ARG A 22 -9.07 -4.30 -10.34
CA ARG A 22 -8.69 -2.88 -10.16
C ARG A 22 -8.73 -2.46 -8.69
N ARG A 23 -8.38 -3.39 -7.80
CA ARG A 23 -8.38 -3.18 -6.35
C ARG A 23 -7.20 -3.89 -5.73
N CYS A 24 -6.82 -3.44 -4.54
CA CYS A 24 -5.80 -4.15 -3.77
C CYS A 24 -6.27 -5.57 -3.44
N LEU A 25 -5.34 -6.53 -3.50
CA LEU A 25 -5.61 -7.93 -3.19
C LEU A 25 -5.42 -8.29 -1.71
N GLY A 26 -4.95 -7.34 -0.88
CA GLY A 26 -4.55 -7.67 0.49
C GLY A 26 -3.35 -8.62 0.58
N CYS A 27 -2.55 -8.76 -0.48
CA CYS A 27 -1.48 -9.77 -0.53
C CYS A 27 -0.19 -9.42 0.25
N GLY A 28 -0.08 -8.21 0.80
CA GLY A 28 1.08 -7.79 1.60
C GLY A 28 2.40 -7.58 0.84
N GLN A 29 2.47 -7.87 -0.47
CA GLN A 29 3.72 -7.75 -1.26
C GLN A 29 4.35 -6.35 -1.22
N CYS A 30 3.53 -5.28 -1.16
CA CYS A 30 4.06 -3.93 -0.99
C CYS A 30 4.71 -3.71 0.39
N CYS A 31 4.19 -4.34 1.45
CA CYS A 31 4.79 -4.29 2.78
C CYS A 31 6.09 -5.10 2.86
N GLU A 32 6.18 -6.19 2.10
CA GLU A 32 7.40 -7.01 2.00
C GLU A 32 8.51 -6.30 1.24
N HIS A 33 8.16 -5.57 0.17
CA HIS A 33 9.14 -4.95 -0.72
C HIS A 33 9.50 -3.51 -0.31
N PHE A 34 8.51 -2.72 0.07
CA PHE A 34 8.69 -1.29 0.37
C PHE A 34 8.65 -0.98 1.86
N GLY A 35 8.27 -1.94 2.72
CA GLY A 35 8.04 -1.67 4.14
C GLY A 35 9.20 -0.96 4.84
N GLY A 36 10.44 -1.35 4.55
CA GLY A 36 11.65 -0.73 5.11
C GLY A 36 12.06 0.61 4.49
N TYR A 37 11.32 1.13 3.50
CA TYR A 37 11.69 2.30 2.69
C TYR A 37 10.57 3.36 2.68
N LEU A 38 10.01 3.63 3.85
CA LEU A 38 8.90 4.57 4.01
C LEU A 38 9.27 5.72 4.94
N HIS A 39 8.58 6.84 4.77
CA HIS A 39 8.63 8.00 5.66
C HIS A 39 7.25 8.24 6.29
N ALA A 40 7.24 8.74 7.53
CA ALA A 40 6.05 9.27 8.16
C ALA A 40 5.79 10.68 7.64
N SER A 41 4.54 10.99 7.31
CA SER A 41 4.13 12.38 7.14
C SER A 41 4.03 13.08 8.50
N GLN A 42 4.05 14.41 8.52
CA GLN A 42 3.75 15.16 9.75
C GLN A 42 2.35 14.81 10.30
N ALA A 43 1.38 14.59 9.41
CA ALA A 43 0.03 14.18 9.78
C ALA A 43 0.00 12.75 10.40
N ASP A 44 0.87 11.84 9.95
CA ASP A 44 1.03 10.52 10.58
C ASP A 44 1.53 10.66 12.02
N LEU A 45 2.56 11.48 12.25
CA LEU A 45 3.12 11.71 13.58
C LEU A 45 2.10 12.33 14.54
N GLU A 46 1.37 13.34 14.07
CA GLU A 46 0.30 13.97 14.85
C GLU A 46 -0.82 12.98 15.17
N ARG A 47 -1.26 12.20 14.18
CA ARG A 47 -2.27 11.15 14.36
C ARG A 47 -1.83 10.12 15.39
N TRP A 48 -0.61 9.59 15.29
CA TRP A 48 -0.12 8.59 16.24
C TRP A 48 0.05 9.16 17.64
N LYS A 49 0.50 10.41 17.77
CA LYS A 49 0.59 11.12 19.05
C LYS A 49 -0.79 11.30 19.69
N CYS A 50 -1.78 11.77 18.94
CA CYS A 50 -3.16 11.94 19.43
C CYS A 50 -3.79 10.62 19.87
N LEU A 51 -3.43 9.51 19.22
CA LEU A 51 -3.90 8.17 19.56
C LEU A 51 -3.07 7.47 20.65
N GLY A 52 -2.04 8.12 21.19
CA GLY A 52 -1.17 7.54 22.22
C GLY A 52 -0.33 6.35 21.72
N ARG A 53 -0.07 6.26 20.41
CA ARG A 53 0.68 5.15 19.78
C ARG A 53 2.19 5.37 19.84
N GLN A 54 2.73 5.39 21.06
CA GLN A 54 4.16 5.55 21.30
C GLN A 54 4.98 4.44 20.63
N ASP A 55 4.43 3.23 20.55
CA ASP A 55 5.04 2.10 19.85
C ASP A 55 5.29 2.34 18.35
N LEU A 56 4.54 3.26 17.71
CA LEU A 56 4.81 3.70 16.33
C LEU A 56 5.81 4.84 16.30
N LEU A 57 5.69 5.79 17.22
CA LEU A 57 6.56 6.96 17.32
C LEU A 57 8.01 6.55 17.63
N ASP A 58 8.21 5.54 18.47
CA ASP A 58 9.53 4.99 18.81
C ASP A 58 10.24 4.35 17.61
N LEU A 59 9.50 4.03 16.55
CA LEU A 59 10.03 3.45 15.31
C LEU A 59 10.29 4.50 14.22
N VAL A 60 10.21 5.79 14.56
CA VAL A 60 10.51 6.90 13.64
C VAL A 60 11.84 7.53 14.01
N ASN A 61 12.76 7.61 13.06
CA ASN A 61 14.03 8.31 13.28
C ASN A 61 13.91 9.83 13.04
N PRO A 62 14.90 10.65 13.45
CA PRO A 62 14.85 12.10 13.28
C PRO A 62 14.73 12.58 11.83
N SER A 63 15.04 11.74 10.84
CA SER A 63 14.89 12.03 9.42
C SER A 63 13.52 11.59 8.86
N GLY A 64 12.61 11.12 9.73
CA GLY A 64 11.26 10.70 9.38
C GLY A 64 11.15 9.31 8.77
N TRP A 65 12.24 8.55 8.68
CA TRP A 65 12.17 7.14 8.27
C TRP A 65 11.42 6.35 9.32
N ILE A 66 10.54 5.45 8.87
CA ILE A 66 9.74 4.61 9.76
C ILE A 66 10.21 3.16 9.76
N TRP A 67 9.80 2.47 10.82
CA TRP A 67 10.16 1.09 11.13
C TRP A 67 11.67 0.93 11.33
N VAL A 68 12.28 1.97 11.91
CA VAL A 68 13.69 1.99 12.28
C VAL A 68 13.79 1.41 13.69
N ASP A 69 14.67 0.43 13.87
CA ASP A 69 15.01 -0.07 15.20
C ASP A 69 15.64 1.08 16.01
N PRO A 70 15.06 1.49 17.15
CA PRO A 70 15.57 2.62 17.93
C PRO A 70 16.90 2.33 18.62
N ARG A 71 17.27 1.06 18.80
CA ARG A 71 18.53 0.66 19.45
C ARG A 71 19.69 0.68 18.46
N GLU A 72 19.45 0.19 17.25
CA GLU A 72 20.50 0.08 16.22
C GLU A 72 20.46 1.20 15.18
N ASN A 73 19.40 2.02 15.17
CA ASN A 73 19.09 3.00 14.13
C ASN A 73 19.12 2.39 12.72
N ARG A 74 18.59 1.18 12.58
CA ARG A 74 18.59 0.40 11.32
C ARG A 74 17.17 0.11 10.86
N ARG A 75 16.96 0.20 9.55
CA ARG A 75 15.70 -0.15 8.91
C ARG A 75 15.60 -1.67 8.79
N GLY A 76 14.46 -2.22 9.18
CA GLY A 76 14.14 -3.61 8.88
C GLY A 76 13.95 -3.82 7.38
N ALA A 77 14.17 -5.05 6.91
CA ALA A 77 13.96 -5.40 5.49
C ALA A 77 12.48 -5.37 5.08
N ARG A 78 11.55 -5.50 6.04
CA ARG A 78 10.09 -5.60 5.83
C ARG A 78 9.33 -4.80 6.87
N CYS A 79 8.07 -4.48 6.60
CA CYS A 79 7.18 -3.85 7.56
C CYS A 79 6.92 -4.76 8.79
N PRO A 80 7.14 -4.29 10.03
CA PRO A 80 6.91 -5.09 11.24
C PRO A 80 5.42 -5.34 11.53
N PHE A 81 4.54 -4.55 10.93
CA PHE A 81 3.08 -4.67 11.08
C PHE A 81 2.44 -5.57 10.03
N LEU A 82 3.21 -6.16 9.13
CA LEU A 82 2.72 -7.16 8.20
C LEU A 82 2.43 -8.47 8.94
N LYS A 83 1.20 -8.98 8.82
CA LYS A 83 0.76 -10.28 9.34
C LYS A 83 0.31 -11.15 8.17
N ARG A 84 0.99 -12.27 7.92
CA ARG A 84 0.50 -13.25 6.94
C ARG A 84 -0.65 -14.05 7.55
N ILE A 85 -1.72 -14.16 6.77
CA ILE A 85 -2.84 -15.06 7.06
C ILE A 85 -2.57 -16.39 6.35
N ASP A 86 -2.18 -16.32 5.08
CA ASP A 86 -1.80 -17.45 4.25
C ASP A 86 -0.75 -17.04 3.19
N GLU A 87 -0.52 -17.89 2.19
CA GLU A 87 0.45 -17.67 1.12
C GLU A 87 0.09 -16.50 0.18
N GLU A 88 -1.20 -16.19 0.03
CA GLU A 88 -1.70 -15.14 -0.88
C GLU A 88 -2.27 -13.92 -0.15
N THR A 89 -2.60 -14.06 1.13
CA THR A 89 -3.34 -13.09 1.93
C THR A 89 -2.53 -12.64 3.15
N ALA A 90 -2.54 -11.33 3.36
CA ALA A 90 -1.93 -10.70 4.51
C ALA A 90 -2.81 -9.57 5.06
N HIS A 91 -2.52 -9.16 6.27
CA HIS A 91 -3.19 -8.09 6.97
C HIS A 91 -2.16 -7.12 7.56
N CYS A 92 -2.52 -5.83 7.58
CA CYS A 92 -1.73 -4.81 8.25
C CYS A 92 -2.26 -4.62 9.66
N ALA A 93 -1.47 -4.96 10.68
CA ALA A 93 -1.89 -4.87 12.08
C ALA A 93 -2.20 -3.43 12.56
N ILE A 94 -1.87 -2.42 11.76
CA ILE A 94 -2.16 -1.01 12.02
C ILE A 94 -3.01 -0.39 10.91
N HIS A 95 -3.80 -1.20 10.20
CA HIS A 95 -4.49 -0.81 8.96
C HIS A 95 -5.19 0.56 9.02
N ASP A 96 -5.96 0.81 10.07
CA ASP A 96 -6.75 2.04 10.20
C ASP A 96 -5.89 3.29 10.33
N ILE A 97 -4.72 3.13 10.95
CA ILE A 97 -3.80 4.23 11.30
C ILE A 97 -2.47 4.12 10.55
N LYS A 98 -2.42 3.31 9.50
CA LYS A 98 -1.21 3.11 8.69
C LYS A 98 -0.73 4.45 8.12
N PRO A 99 0.59 4.58 7.85
CA PRO A 99 1.15 5.80 7.28
C PRO A 99 0.46 6.21 5.98
N ASP A 100 0.45 7.50 5.68
CA ASP A 100 -0.17 8.03 4.46
C ASP A 100 0.47 7.43 3.20
N MET A 101 1.80 7.25 3.19
CA MET A 101 2.49 6.55 2.09
C MET A 101 1.97 5.11 1.86
N CYS A 102 1.60 4.40 2.93
CA CYS A 102 0.99 3.07 2.83
C CYS A 102 -0.47 3.12 2.34
N ARG A 103 -1.17 4.23 2.57
CA ARG A 103 -2.55 4.45 2.13
C ARG A 103 -2.61 4.85 0.66
N ASP A 104 -1.66 5.66 0.23
CA ASP A 104 -1.61 6.21 -1.12
C ASP A 104 -1.03 5.23 -2.15
N TYR A 105 -0.39 4.16 -1.69
CA TYR A 105 0.13 3.11 -2.57
C TYR A 105 -0.99 2.33 -3.29
N PRO A 106 -0.89 2.11 -4.61
CA PRO A 106 0.11 2.66 -5.53
C PRO A 106 -0.14 4.14 -5.86
N GLY A 107 0.92 4.93 -5.76
CA GLY A 107 0.91 6.37 -6.00
C GLY A 107 1.04 6.74 -7.48
N LEU A 108 1.29 8.03 -7.75
CA LEU A 108 1.54 8.55 -9.10
C LEU A 108 2.91 8.12 -9.64
N ASP A 109 3.91 8.04 -8.76
CA ASP A 109 5.24 7.48 -9.00
C ASP A 109 5.19 6.04 -9.52
N HIS A 110 4.20 5.27 -9.07
CA HIS A 110 3.93 3.92 -9.54
C HIS A 110 3.02 3.85 -10.77
N GLY A 111 2.61 5.00 -11.33
CA GLY A 111 1.63 5.06 -12.42
C GLY A 111 0.31 4.36 -12.07
N ARG A 112 -0.06 4.34 -10.77
CA ARG A 112 -1.20 3.58 -10.23
C ARG A 112 -1.12 2.06 -10.40
N HIS A 113 0.05 1.48 -10.68
CA HIS A 113 0.23 0.03 -10.75
C HIS A 113 0.91 -0.49 -9.48
N CYS A 114 0.33 -1.49 -8.84
CA CYS A 114 0.99 -2.15 -7.72
C CYS A 114 2.08 -3.13 -8.21
N ILE A 115 2.86 -3.68 -7.28
CA ILE A 115 3.95 -4.63 -7.56
C ILE A 115 3.51 -5.88 -8.34
N ARG A 116 2.22 -6.24 -8.28
CA ARG A 116 1.64 -7.35 -9.06
C ARG A 116 1.18 -6.91 -10.47
N GLY A 117 1.51 -5.71 -10.91
CA GLY A 117 1.10 -5.16 -12.20
C GLY A 117 -0.38 -4.77 -12.29
N ILE A 118 -1.08 -4.69 -11.15
CA ILE A 118 -2.50 -4.36 -11.11
C ILE A 118 -2.67 -2.84 -11.05
N TYR A 119 -3.40 -2.28 -12.02
CA TYR A 119 -3.85 -0.88 -11.97
C TYR A 119 -4.92 -0.68 -10.89
N ILE A 120 -4.65 0.17 -9.91
CA ILE A 120 -5.58 0.51 -8.81
C ILE A 120 -5.92 2.02 -8.92
N PRO A 121 -7.15 2.38 -9.34
CA PRO A 121 -7.59 3.76 -9.34
C PRO A 121 -7.71 4.27 -7.89
N ARG A 122 -7.51 5.58 -7.70
CA ARG A 122 -7.41 6.21 -6.38
C ARG A 122 -8.59 5.90 -5.45
N GLU A 123 -9.80 5.84 -6.01
CA GLU A 123 -11.06 5.56 -5.29
C GLU A 123 -11.16 4.13 -4.73
N HIS A 124 -10.32 3.19 -5.20
CA HIS A 124 -10.35 1.78 -4.78
C HIS A 124 -9.08 1.33 -4.04
N SER A 125 -8.21 2.27 -3.64
CA SER A 125 -6.99 1.98 -2.87
C SER A 125 -7.25 1.70 -1.38
N THR A 126 -8.44 2.05 -0.86
CA THR A 126 -8.85 1.72 0.52
C THR A 126 -9.44 0.32 0.58
N ILE A 127 -8.64 -0.62 1.07
CA ILE A 127 -9.14 -1.92 1.56
C ILE A 127 -10.00 -1.63 2.80
N HIS A 128 -11.27 -2.05 2.78
CA HIS A 128 -12.09 -2.17 3.99
C HIS A 128 -11.82 -3.53 4.64
#